data_AF-A0A6S6P1P1-F1
#
_entry.id   AF-A0A6S6P1P1-F1
#
_cell.length_a   1.000
_cell.length_b   1.000
_cell.length_c   1.000
_cell.angle_alpha   90.00
_cell.angle_beta   90.00
_cell.angle_gamma   90.00
#
_symmetry.space_group_name_H-M   'P 1'
#
loop_
_entity.id
_entity.type
_entity.pdbx_description
1 polymer ?
#
loop_
_entity_poly.entity_id
_entity_poly.type
_entity_poly.pdbx_seq_one_letter_code
_entity_poly.pdbx_strand_id
1 'polypeptide(L)' 'MVLHFMSRGEIAEYLGVSLATVKGYVDFPEPDVTVGRNQGWARETVDKWLQGRRRAR' A
#
# COMPACT_ATOMS: atom_id res chain seq x y z
N MET A 1 -3.94 22.16 5.45
CA MET A 1 -4.05 20.71 5.70
C MET A 1 -3.24 19.99 4.63
N VAL A 2 -2.37 19.06 5.00
CA VAL A 2 -1.49 18.31 4.07
C VAL A 2 -1.94 16.86 4.05
N LEU A 3 -2.04 16.26 2.86
CA LEU A 3 -2.33 14.84 2.68
C LEU A 3 -1.01 14.09 2.47
N HIS A 4 -0.84 12.99 3.19
CA HIS A 4 0.34 12.12 3.07
C HIS A 4 -0.07 10.79 2.43
N PHE A 5 0.63 10.43 1.36
CA PHE A 5 0.45 9.17 0.65
C PHE A 5 1.77 8.40 0.68
N MET A 6 1.66 7.09 0.83
CA MET A 6 2.81 6.18 0.83
C MET A 6 2.99 5.59 -0.57
N SER A 7 4.24 5.56 -1.03
CA SER A 7 4.68 4.80 -2.19
C SER A 7 4.75 3.31 -1.86
N ARG A 8 4.83 2.43 -2.87
CA ARG A 8 5.05 0.99 -2.62
C ARG A 8 6.28 0.67 -1.76
N GLY A 9 7.34 1.47 -1.87
CA GLY A 9 8.53 1.36 -1.03
C GLY A 9 8.22 1.65 0.44
N GLU A 10 7.55 2.77 0.70
CA GLU A 10 7.14 3.17 2.06
C GLU A 10 6.15 2.17 2.68
N ILE A 11 5.28 1.57 1.86
CA ILE A 11 4.42 0.48 2.29
C ILE A 11 5.26 -0.75 2.66
N ALA A 12 6.29 -1.10 1.88
CA ALA A 12 7.16 -2.23 2.20
C ALA A 12 7.83 -2.06 3.59
N GLU A 13 8.37 -0.86 3.84
CA GLU A 13 8.94 -0.48 5.13
C GLU A 13 7.90 -0.54 6.24
N TYR A 14 6.69 0.01 6.02
CA TYR A 14 5.60 -0.01 6.99
C TYR A 14 5.18 -1.43 7.38
N LEU A 15 5.23 -2.38 6.45
CA LEU A 15 4.87 -3.78 6.67
C LEU A 15 6.04 -4.64 7.16
N GLY A 16 7.25 -4.11 7.19
CA GLY A 16 8.46 -4.88 7.51
C GLY A 16 8.75 -5.99 6.49
N VAL A 17 8.43 -5.77 5.21
CA VAL A 17 8.66 -6.73 4.12
C VAL A 17 9.46 -6.11 2.98
N SER A 18 9.98 -6.92 2.07
CA SER A 18 10.70 -6.39 0.90
C SER A 18 9.74 -5.73 -0.10
N LEU A 19 10.25 -4.75 -0.87
CA LEU A 19 9.51 -4.16 -1.98
C LEU A 19 9.09 -5.20 -3.04
N ALA A 20 9.91 -6.25 -3.25
CA ALA A 20 9.57 -7.35 -4.14
C ALA A 20 8.34 -8.13 -3.63
N THR A 21 8.24 -8.34 -2.32
CA THR A 21 7.06 -8.94 -1.68
C THR A 21 5.81 -8.09 -1.92
N VAL A 22 5.91 -6.77 -1.77
CA VAL A 22 4.79 -5.85 -2.06
C VAL A 22 4.37 -5.90 -3.53
N LYS A 23 5.33 -5.90 -4.46
CA LYS A 23 5.05 -6.01 -5.90
C LYS A 23 4.46 -7.36 -6.32
N GLY A 24 4.70 -8.41 -5.53
CA GLY A 24 4.16 -9.75 -5.76
C GLY A 24 2.74 -9.97 -5.23
N TYR A 25 2.15 -9.00 -4.52
CA TYR A 25 0.77 -9.14 -4.05
C TYR A 25 -0.22 -9.02 -5.20
N VAL A 26 -0.94 -10.11 -5.46
CA VAL A 26 -1.97 -10.20 -6.50
C VAL A 26 -3.16 -9.30 -6.16
N ASP A 27 -3.59 -9.31 -4.90
CA ASP A 27 -4.76 -8.56 -4.43
C ASP A 27 -4.38 -7.21 -3.80
N PHE A 28 -3.42 -6.48 -4.38
CA PHE A 28 -3.04 -5.17 -3.87
C PHE A 28 -4.07 -4.10 -4.26
N PRO A 29 -4.45 -3.15 -3.37
CA PRO A 29 -5.48 -2.18 -3.67
C PRO A 29 -5.04 -1.20 -4.78
N GLU A 30 -6.01 -0.65 -5.50
CA GLU A 30 -5.76 0.46 -6.41
C GLU A 30 -5.19 1.68 -5.66
N PRO A 31 -4.33 2.50 -6.29
CA PRO A 31 -3.77 3.67 -5.66
C PRO A 31 -4.81 4.77 -5.46
N ASP A 32 -4.81 5.40 -4.29
CA ASP A 32 -5.66 6.55 -3.98
C ASP A 32 -5.27 7.80 -4.78
N VAL A 33 -3.99 7.89 -5.18
CA VAL A 33 -3.48 8.97 -6.00
C VAL A 33 -2.44 8.47 -7.00
N THR A 34 -2.45 9.05 -8.20
CA THR A 34 -1.37 8.88 -9.18
C THR A 34 -0.82 10.26 -9.54
N VAL A 35 0.50 10.44 -9.37
CA VAL A 35 1.23 11.67 -9.72
C VAL A 35 2.29 11.31 -10.76
N GLY A 36 2.00 11.60 -12.03
CA GLY A 36 2.83 11.16 -13.15
C GLY A 36 2.91 9.64 -13.20
N ARG A 37 4.09 9.06 -12.95
CA ARG A 37 4.31 7.60 -12.89
C ARG A 37 4.25 7.04 -11.47
N ASN A 38 4.19 7.91 -10.46
CA ASN A 38 4.23 7.50 -9.07
C ASN A 38 2.80 7.24 -8.59
N GLN A 39 2.64 6.14 -7.87
CA GLN A 39 1.37 5.74 -7.26
C GLN A 39 1.49 5.89 -5.74
N GLY A 40 0.43 6.38 -5.12
CA GLY A 40 0.37 6.63 -3.68
C GLY A 40 -0.90 6.06 -3.06
N TRP A 41 -0.75 5.54 -1.84
CA TRP A 41 -1.86 5.04 -1.03
C TRP A 41 -1.95 5.81 0.29
N ALA A 42 -3.16 6.13 0.71
CA ALA A 42 -3.43 6.59 2.04
C ALA A 42 -3.16 5.47 3.05
N ARG A 43 -2.76 5.84 4.27
CA ARG A 43 -2.54 4.86 5.35
C ARG A 43 -3.77 4.01 5.62
N GLU A 44 -4.94 4.65 5.62
CA GLU A 44 -6.22 3.98 5.84
C GLU A 44 -6.51 2.91 4.79
N THR A 45 -6.18 3.16 3.51
CA THR A 45 -6.37 2.20 2.41
C THR A 45 -5.50 0.96 2.62
N VAL A 46 -4.23 1.16 3.01
CA VAL A 46 -3.30 0.06 3.30
C VAL A 46 -3.77 -0.74 4.53
N ASP A 47 -4.21 -0.08 5.59
CA ASP A 47 -4.68 -0.73 6.82
C ASP A 47 -5.97 -1.54 6.59
N LYS A 48 -6.92 -1.02 5.79
CA LYS A 48 -8.15 -1.75 5.40
C LYS A 48 -7.81 -3.00 4.60
N TRP A 49 -6.91 -2.88 3.65
CA TRP A 49 -6.43 -4.00 2.86
C TRP A 49 -5.77 -5.09 3.73
N LEU A 50 -4.89 -4.71 4.66
CA LEU A 50 -4.27 -5.64 5.62
C LEU A 50 -5.28 -6.38 6.48
N GLN A 51 -6.30 -5.68 6.97
CA GLN A 51 -7.37 -6.27 7.78
C GLN A 51 -8.17 -7.31 6.98
N GLY A 52 -8.52 -7.00 5.73
CA GLY A 52 -9.19 -7.95 4.83
C GLY A 52 -8.33 -9.18 4.56
N ARG A 53 -7.02 -8.98 4.33
CA ARG A 53 -6.07 -10.06 4.09
C ARG A 53 -5.93 -11.00 5.28
N ARG A 54 -5.92 -10.49 6.51
CA ARG A 54 -5.78 -11.31 7.72
C ARG A 54 -7.02 -12.15 8.02
N ARG A 55 -8.20 -11.75 7.55
CA ARG A 55 -9.45 -12.54 7.70
C ARG A 55 -9.54 -13.73 6.75
N ALA A 56 -8.77 -13.74 5.66
CA ALA A 56 -8.75 -14.82 4.68
C ALA A 56 -7.73 -15.93 5.01
N ARG A 57 -7.09 -15.89 6.18
CA ARG A 57 -6.05 -16.83 6.62
C ARG A 57 -6.47 -17.54 7.90
#